data_AF-A0A4R4MZT0-F1
#
_entry.id   AF-A0A4R4MZT0-F1
#
_cell.length_a   1.000
_cell.length_b   1.000
_cell.length_c   1.000
_cell.angle_alpha   90.00
_cell.angle_beta   90.00
_cell.angle_gamma   90.00
#
_symmetry.space_group_name_H-M   'P 1'
#
loop_
_entity.id
_entity.type
_entity.pdbx_description
1 polymer ?
#
loop_
_entity_poly.entity_id
_entity_poly.type
_entity_poly.pdbx_seq_one_letter_code
_entity_poly.pdbx_strand_id
1 'polypeptide(L)'
;MADEFGDGTVAGIATSFRGYVARQQGRPRGVMRASMAALATPGGHPVQATFDRLRAAQGYAALGEADRARRFLDEAANRAADDIDPPPPVYWYSRPFFALNIGVTQLGIGDHSNAAALLAEGLDGIPPDQADAEWLGEYRVALARARDRS
;
A
#
# COMPACT_ATOMS: atom_id res chain seq x y z
N MET A 1 -1.66 -8.78 -29.93
CA MET A 1 -2.78 -7.84 -30.02
C MET A 1 -3.20 -7.51 -28.60
N ALA A 2 -3.19 -6.23 -28.24
CA ALA A 2 -3.39 -5.72 -26.88
C ALA A 2 -4.87 -5.37 -26.59
N ASP A 3 -5.78 -5.82 -27.45
CA ASP A 3 -7.18 -5.38 -27.47
C ASP A 3 -8.16 -6.37 -26.82
N GLU A 4 -7.73 -7.52 -26.32
CA GLU A 4 -8.70 -8.49 -25.78
C GLU A 4 -9.16 -8.22 -24.33
N PHE A 5 -8.60 -7.24 -23.62
CA PHE A 5 -9.17 -6.68 -22.36
C PHE A 5 -8.73 -5.23 -22.12
N GLY A 6 -9.09 -4.31 -23.03
CA GLY A 6 -8.63 -2.90 -23.09
C GLY A 6 -9.00 -1.98 -21.93
N ASP A 7 -8.67 -2.33 -20.69
CA ASP A 7 -8.73 -1.46 -19.52
C ASP A 7 -7.38 -1.49 -18.76
N GLY A 8 -6.62 -0.41 -18.90
CA GLY A 8 -5.34 -0.22 -18.20
C GLY A 8 -5.47 -0.30 -16.68
N THR A 9 -6.65 0.02 -16.14
CA THR A 9 -6.97 -0.15 -14.72
C THR A 9 -6.94 -1.62 -14.32
N VAL A 10 -7.68 -2.47 -15.03
CA VAL A 10 -7.72 -3.91 -14.76
C VAL A 10 -6.34 -4.54 -14.94
N ALA A 11 -5.60 -4.15 -15.99
CA ALA A 11 -4.24 -4.62 -16.22
C ALA A 11 -3.28 -4.22 -15.09
N GLY A 12 -3.40 -2.98 -14.58
CA GLY A 12 -2.62 -2.48 -13.46
C GLY A 12 -2.91 -3.25 -12.17
N ILE A 13 -4.19 -3.46 -11.84
CA ILE A 13 -4.63 -4.22 -10.66
C ILE A 13 -4.15 -5.67 -10.74
N ALA A 14 -4.33 -6.34 -11.88
CA ALA A 14 -3.87 -7.71 -12.08
C ALA A 14 -2.34 -7.84 -11.94
N THR A 15 -1.59 -6.84 -12.43
CA THR A 15 -0.14 -6.79 -12.25
C THR A 15 0.25 -6.60 -10.78
N SER A 16 -0.44 -5.71 -10.07
CA SER A 16 -0.25 -5.46 -8.63
C SER A 16 -0.50 -6.71 -7.79
N PHE A 17 -1.49 -7.54 -8.15
CA PHE A 17 -1.81 -8.78 -7.45
C PHE A 17 -0.62 -9.77 -7.42
N ARG A 18 0.25 -9.77 -8.44
CA ARG A 18 1.51 -10.55 -8.41
C ARG A 18 2.42 -10.13 -7.27
N GLY A 19 2.39 -8.85 -6.90
CA GLY A 19 3.06 -8.31 -5.74
C GLY A 19 2.50 -8.91 -4.46
N TYR A 20 1.17 -8.97 -4.30
CA TYR A 20 0.53 -9.61 -3.15
C TYR A 20 1.01 -11.06 -2.97
N VAL A 21 1.01 -11.86 -4.03
CA VAL A 21 1.53 -13.24 -4.00
C VAL A 21 3.00 -13.29 -3.57
N ALA A 22 3.85 -12.39 -4.10
CA ALA A 22 5.26 -12.32 -3.71
C ALA A 22 5.45 -11.96 -2.23
N ARG A 23 4.59 -11.11 -1.66
CA ARG A 23 4.61 -10.77 -0.23
C ARG A 23 4.28 -11.97 0.63
N GLN A 24 3.25 -12.75 0.28
CA GLN A 24 2.91 -13.98 1.00
C GLN A 24 4.06 -15.01 0.99
N GLN A 25 4.93 -14.95 -0.01
CA GLN A 25 6.11 -15.80 -0.13
C GLN A 25 7.37 -15.22 0.54
N GLY A 26 7.28 -14.06 1.20
CA GLY A 26 8.44 -13.40 1.80
C GLY A 26 9.49 -12.91 0.78
N ARG A 27 9.06 -12.54 -0.44
CA ARG A 27 9.94 -12.15 -1.54
C ARG A 27 9.89 -10.63 -1.78
N PRO A 28 10.62 -9.80 -1.00
CA PRO A 28 10.53 -8.34 -1.10
C PRO A 28 10.93 -7.79 -2.47
N ARG A 29 11.94 -8.40 -3.13
CA ARG A 29 12.28 -8.06 -4.53
C ARG A 29 11.16 -8.39 -5.52
N GLY A 30 10.36 -9.43 -5.23
CA GLY A 30 9.18 -9.76 -6.03
C GLY A 30 8.08 -8.72 -5.88
N VAL A 31 7.83 -8.26 -4.65
CA VAL A 31 6.89 -7.16 -4.36
C VAL A 31 7.28 -5.89 -5.13
N MET A 32 8.54 -5.47 -5.03
CA MET A 32 9.06 -4.29 -5.72
C MET A 32 8.88 -4.40 -7.24
N ARG A 33 9.30 -5.52 -7.85
CA ARG A 33 9.18 -5.71 -9.31
C ARG A 33 7.73 -5.65 -9.80
N ALA A 34 6.80 -6.30 -9.10
CA ALA A 34 5.39 -6.26 -9.47
C ALA A 34 4.80 -4.86 -9.34
N SER A 35 5.14 -4.15 -8.25
CA SER A 35 4.68 -2.78 -8.00
C SER A 35 5.17 -1.82 -9.08
N MET A 36 6.46 -1.89 -9.44
CA MET A 36 7.03 -1.07 -10.52
C MET A 36 6.42 -1.40 -11.88
N ALA A 37 6.11 -2.67 -12.15
CA ALA A 37 5.42 -3.07 -13.37
C ALA A 37 3.98 -2.54 -13.43
N ALA A 38 3.26 -2.53 -12.31
CA ALA A 38 1.92 -1.96 -12.23
C ALA A 38 1.96 -0.44 -12.49
N LEU A 39 2.91 0.27 -11.88
CA LEU A 39 3.14 1.70 -12.12
C LEU A 39 3.48 2.04 -13.58
N ALA A 40 4.13 1.12 -14.29
CA ALA A 40 4.47 1.27 -15.70
C ALA A 40 3.32 0.88 -16.65
N THR A 41 2.17 0.41 -16.14
CA THR A 41 1.05 -0.02 -16.97
C THR A 41 0.32 1.20 -17.55
N PRO A 42 0.25 1.36 -18.88
CA PRO A 42 -0.47 2.47 -19.50
C PRO A 42 -1.96 2.45 -19.14
N GLY A 43 -2.53 3.62 -18.85
CA GLY A 43 -3.95 3.74 -18.49
C GLY A 43 -4.32 3.19 -17.10
N GLY A 44 -3.33 2.92 -16.24
CA GLY A 44 -3.58 2.51 -14.86
C GLY A 44 -4.27 3.61 -14.04
N HIS A 45 -5.20 3.21 -13.17
CA HIS A 45 -5.95 4.14 -12.33
C HIS A 45 -5.07 4.82 -11.27
N PRO A 46 -5.21 6.14 -11.02
CA PRO A 46 -4.38 6.86 -10.04
C PRO A 46 -4.41 6.26 -8.62
N VAL A 47 -5.59 5.89 -8.14
CA VAL A 47 -5.77 5.27 -6.81
C VAL A 47 -5.01 3.95 -6.67
N GLN A 48 -5.02 3.12 -7.72
CA GLN A 48 -4.24 1.89 -7.76
C GLN A 48 -2.73 2.22 -7.77
N ALA A 49 -2.32 3.23 -8.54
CA ALA A 49 -0.93 3.67 -8.59
C ALA A 49 -0.44 4.23 -7.23
N THR A 50 -1.31 4.80 -6.39
CA THR A 50 -0.98 5.17 -5.01
C THR A 50 -0.63 3.94 -4.18
N PHE A 51 -1.47 2.89 -4.25
CA PHE A 51 -1.20 1.63 -3.56
C PHE A 51 0.10 0.96 -4.04
N ASP A 52 0.35 0.95 -5.35
CA ASP A 52 1.58 0.37 -5.91
C ASP A 52 2.84 1.11 -5.46
N ARG A 53 2.78 2.44 -5.29
CA ARG A 53 3.89 3.20 -4.67
C ARG A 53 4.14 2.78 -3.23
N LEU A 54 3.08 2.60 -2.43
CA LEU A 54 3.20 2.11 -1.04
C LEU A 54 3.81 0.70 -0.99
N ARG A 55 3.36 -0.19 -1.89
CA ARG A 55 3.92 -1.54 -2.01
C ARG A 55 5.39 -1.53 -2.41
N ALA A 56 5.79 -0.64 -3.32
CA ALA A 56 7.20 -0.44 -3.66
C ALA A 56 8.00 0.08 -2.45
N ALA A 57 7.48 1.07 -1.73
CA ALA A 57 8.10 1.62 -0.53
C ALA A 57 8.30 0.56 0.57
N GLN A 58 7.28 -0.25 0.86
CA GLN A 58 7.37 -1.40 1.77
C GLN A 58 8.43 -2.41 1.31
N GLY A 59 8.50 -2.67 0.00
CA GLY A 59 9.52 -3.55 -0.59
C GLY A 59 10.94 -3.02 -0.37
N TYR A 60 11.18 -1.72 -0.59
CA TYR A 60 12.47 -1.08 -0.32
C TYR A 60 12.82 -1.06 1.17
N ALA A 61 11.85 -0.76 2.03
CA ALA A 61 12.04 -0.78 3.48
C ALA A 61 12.47 -2.18 3.96
N ALA A 62 11.82 -3.24 3.47
CA ALA A 62 12.17 -4.63 3.77
C ALA A 62 13.56 -5.05 3.25
N LEU A 63 14.12 -4.33 2.28
CA LEU A 63 15.48 -4.54 1.76
C LEU A 63 16.54 -3.68 2.49
N GLY A 64 16.13 -2.85 3.46
CA GLY A 64 17.01 -1.90 4.14
C GLY A 64 17.32 -0.64 3.33
N GLU A 65 16.62 -0.41 2.20
CA GLU A 65 16.82 0.74 1.32
C GLU A 65 15.95 1.94 1.76
N ALA A 66 16.20 2.44 2.98
CA ALA A 66 15.33 3.42 3.64
C ALA A 66 15.11 4.71 2.82
N ASP A 67 16.13 5.24 2.16
CA ASP A 67 16.00 6.49 1.38
C ASP A 67 15.11 6.31 0.14
N ARG A 68 15.19 5.15 -0.52
CA ARG A 68 14.28 4.84 -1.63
C ARG A 68 12.86 4.61 -1.11
N ALA A 69 12.71 3.94 0.02
CA ALA A 69 11.41 3.76 0.66
C ALA A 69 10.76 5.10 0.99
N ARG A 70 11.49 6.04 1.59
CA ARG A 70 11.00 7.41 1.89
C ARG A 70 10.52 8.14 0.65
N ARG A 71 11.30 8.13 -0.43
CA ARG A 71 10.90 8.79 -1.69
C ARG A 71 9.56 8.29 -2.21
N PHE A 72 9.37 6.97 -2.29
CA PHE A 72 8.10 6.39 -2.76
C PHE A 72 6.96 6.64 -1.76
N LEU A 73 7.26 6.65 -0.47
CA LEU A 73 6.29 6.95 0.58
C LEU A 73 5.78 8.40 0.48
N ASP A 74 6.67 9.37 0.31
CA ASP A 74 6.30 10.79 0.17
C ASP A 74 5.44 11.01 -1.07
N GLU A 75 5.82 10.41 -2.20
CA GLU A 75 5.02 10.44 -3.41
C GLU A 75 3.63 9.82 -3.19
N ALA A 76 3.55 8.69 -2.49
CA ALA A 76 2.28 8.04 -2.21
C ALA A 76 1.41 8.82 -1.22
N ALA A 77 2.00 9.39 -0.16
CA ALA A 77 1.30 10.16 0.85
C ALA A 77 0.65 11.41 0.25
N ASN A 78 1.37 12.10 -0.65
CA ASN A 78 0.82 13.23 -1.40
C ASN A 78 -0.40 12.82 -2.24
N ARG A 79 -0.37 11.64 -2.87
CA ARG A 79 -1.48 11.14 -3.70
C ARG A 79 -2.62 10.53 -2.91
N ALA A 80 -2.36 10.00 -1.72
CA ALA A 80 -3.40 9.47 -0.84
C ALA A 80 -4.32 10.56 -0.29
N ALA A 81 -3.90 11.83 -0.36
CA ALA A 81 -4.72 12.99 -0.03
C ALA A 81 -5.61 13.46 -1.20
N ASP A 82 -5.43 12.93 -2.41
CA ASP A 82 -6.27 13.24 -3.57
C ASP A 82 -7.66 12.60 -3.37
N ASP A 83 -8.72 13.39 -3.55
CA ASP A 83 -10.11 12.92 -3.46
C ASP A 83 -10.56 12.30 -4.79
N ILE A 84 -10.08 11.08 -5.05
CA ILE A 84 -10.36 10.32 -6.28
C ILE A 84 -11.01 9.01 -5.89
N ASP A 85 -12.18 8.73 -6.47
CA ASP A 85 -12.89 7.47 -6.24
C ASP A 85 -12.09 6.27 -6.74
N PRO A 86 -11.97 5.18 -5.95
CA PRO A 86 -11.35 3.95 -6.41
C PRO A 86 -12.18 3.28 -7.51
N PRO A 87 -11.53 2.54 -8.45
CA PRO A 87 -12.27 1.73 -9.40
C PRO A 87 -12.93 0.54 -8.66
N PRO A 88 -14.03 -0.02 -9.19
CA PRO A 88 -14.85 -1.01 -8.48
C PRO A 88 -14.09 -2.21 -7.87
N PRO A 89 -13.06 -2.80 -8.52
CA PRO A 89 -12.35 -3.95 -7.96
C PRO A 89 -11.54 -3.65 -6.69
N VAL A 90 -11.31 -2.38 -6.37
CA VAL A 90 -10.56 -1.93 -5.18
C VAL A 90 -11.33 -0.83 -4.44
N TYR A 91 -12.66 -0.93 -4.41
CA TYR A 91 -13.57 0.07 -3.83
C TYR A 91 -13.24 0.48 -2.38
N TRP A 92 -12.50 -0.35 -1.65
CA TRP A 92 -12.08 -0.11 -0.27
C TRP A 92 -10.78 0.71 -0.15
N TYR A 93 -10.11 1.03 -1.27
CA TYR A 93 -8.94 1.92 -1.28
C TYR A 93 -9.38 3.34 -0.94
N SER A 94 -9.32 3.62 0.35
CA SER A 94 -9.82 4.82 0.99
C SER A 94 -8.70 5.50 1.78
N ARG A 95 -8.94 6.74 2.24
CA ARG A 95 -7.98 7.46 3.08
C ARG A 95 -7.56 6.66 4.33
N PRO A 96 -8.46 6.04 5.12
CA PRO A 96 -8.08 5.17 6.23
C PRO A 96 -7.19 4.00 5.80
N PHE A 97 -7.53 3.33 4.69
CA PHE A 97 -6.71 2.24 4.15
C PHE A 97 -5.30 2.70 3.73
N PHE A 98 -5.17 3.89 3.15
CA PHE A 98 -3.87 4.45 2.82
C PHE A 98 -3.09 4.84 4.07
N ALA A 99 -3.72 5.43 5.10
CA ALA A 99 -3.08 5.72 6.37
C ALA A 99 -2.46 4.46 7.00
N LEU A 100 -3.19 3.34 6.98
CA LEU A 100 -2.69 2.03 7.43
C LEU A 100 -1.41 1.61 6.69
N ASN A 101 -1.39 1.70 5.36
CA ASN A 101 -0.24 1.29 4.54
C ASN A 101 0.95 2.25 4.64
N ILE A 102 0.70 3.55 4.80
CA ILE A 102 1.74 4.56 5.10
C ILE A 102 2.36 4.23 6.45
N GLY A 103 1.56 3.95 7.48
CA GLY A 103 2.03 3.59 8.81
C GLY A 103 2.88 2.31 8.84
N VAL A 104 2.50 1.27 8.10
CA VAL A 104 3.34 0.06 7.92
C VAL A 104 4.69 0.41 7.28
N THR A 105 4.70 1.33 6.32
CA THR A 105 5.94 1.74 5.66
C THR A 105 6.84 2.54 6.60
N GLN A 106 6.27 3.48 7.36
CA GLN A 106 6.97 4.24 8.41
C GLN A 106 7.62 3.30 9.44
N LEU A 107 6.88 2.28 9.88
CA LEU A 107 7.40 1.25 10.78
C LEU A 107 8.61 0.53 10.16
N GLY A 108 8.52 0.17 8.88
CA GLY A 108 9.60 -0.50 8.16
C GLY A 108 10.88 0.34 8.01
N ILE A 109 10.78 1.67 8.01
CA ILE A 109 11.94 2.58 7.95
C ILE A 109 12.37 3.12 9.33
N GLY A 110 11.76 2.62 10.41
CA GLY A 110 12.13 2.91 11.79
C GLY A 110 11.49 4.16 12.41
N ASP A 111 10.50 4.77 11.76
CA ASP A 111 9.74 5.91 12.31
C ASP A 111 8.53 5.41 13.11
N HIS A 112 8.80 4.91 14.31
CA HIS A 112 7.80 4.26 15.16
C HIS A 112 6.67 5.20 15.61
N SER A 113 6.99 6.46 15.90
CA SER A 113 6.01 7.45 16.36
C SER A 113 4.99 7.79 15.28
N ASN A 114 5.45 8.11 14.07
CA ASN A 114 4.53 8.38 12.96
C ASN A 114 3.77 7.12 12.54
N ALA A 115 4.44 5.95 12.57
CA ALA A 115 3.78 4.68 12.30
C ALA A 115 2.61 4.43 13.26
N ALA A 116 2.81 4.60 14.57
CA ALA A 116 1.77 4.39 15.57
C ALA A 116 0.57 5.34 15.38
N ALA A 117 0.83 6.62 15.08
CA ALA A 117 -0.22 7.61 14.83
C ALA A 117 -1.06 7.23 13.60
N LEU A 118 -0.42 6.97 12.47
CA LEU A 118 -1.10 6.64 11.21
C LEU A 118 -1.84 5.30 11.24
N LEU A 119 -1.27 4.29 11.93
CA LEU A 119 -1.94 3.00 12.09
C LEU A 119 -3.18 3.11 13.00
N ALA A 120 -3.12 3.93 14.05
CA ALA A 120 -4.28 4.19 14.89
C ALA A 120 -5.36 4.95 14.12
N GLU A 121 -5.02 6.06 13.45
CA GLU A 121 -5.95 6.83 12.61
C GLU A 121 -6.61 5.95 11.55
N GLY A 122 -5.80 5.14 10.85
CA GLY A 122 -6.30 4.25 9.82
C GLY A 122 -7.28 3.21 10.36
N LEU A 123 -6.99 2.59 11.51
CA LEU A 123 -7.88 1.60 12.13
C LEU A 123 -9.19 2.24 12.62
N ASP A 124 -9.12 3.41 13.23
CA ASP A 124 -10.28 4.15 13.73
C ASP A 124 -11.17 4.68 12.58
N GLY A 125 -10.58 4.90 11.40
CA GLY A 125 -11.28 5.37 10.21
C GLY A 125 -11.92 4.27 9.35
N ILE A 126 -11.66 2.98 9.61
CA ILE A 126 -12.27 1.89 8.84
C ILE A 126 -13.79 1.88 9.08
N PRO A 127 -14.61 1.75 8.01
CA PRO A 127 -16.06 1.62 8.14
C PRO A 127 -16.49 0.51 9.13
N PRO A 128 -17.54 0.71 9.94
CA PRO A 128 -17.93 -0.23 10.99
C PRO A 128 -18.20 -1.66 10.48
N ASP A 129 -18.69 -1.82 9.26
CA ASP A 129 -18.95 -3.11 8.60
C ASP A 129 -17.66 -3.87 8.26
N GLN A 130 -16.52 -3.21 8.26
CA GLN A 130 -15.20 -3.79 8.00
C GLN A 130 -14.30 -3.83 9.24
N ALA A 131 -14.74 -3.26 10.37
CA ALA A 131 -13.92 -3.12 11.58
C ALA A 131 -13.38 -4.46 12.09
N ASP A 132 -14.11 -5.57 11.91
CA ASP A 132 -13.70 -6.91 12.34
C ASP A 132 -13.09 -7.78 11.24
N ALA A 133 -12.79 -7.20 10.06
CA ALA A 133 -12.24 -7.96 8.95
C ALA A 133 -10.85 -8.54 9.30
N GLU A 134 -10.61 -9.82 8.95
CA GLU A 134 -9.36 -10.52 9.26
C GLU A 134 -8.12 -9.81 8.71
N TRP A 135 -8.25 -9.16 7.56
CA TRP A 135 -7.14 -8.44 6.92
C TRP A 135 -6.61 -7.27 7.78
N LEU A 136 -7.39 -6.77 8.74
CA LEU A 136 -6.93 -5.74 9.69
C LEU A 136 -5.95 -6.28 10.74
N GLY A 137 -5.86 -7.60 10.92
CA GLY A 137 -4.99 -8.23 11.91
C GLY A 137 -3.52 -7.82 11.77
N GLU A 138 -3.00 -7.71 10.55
CA GLU A 138 -1.62 -7.30 10.32
C GLU A 138 -1.34 -5.85 10.74
N TYR A 139 -2.32 -4.96 10.57
CA TYR A 139 -2.22 -3.56 10.94
C TYR A 139 -2.30 -3.37 12.47
N ARG A 140 -3.12 -4.18 13.16
CA ARG A 140 -3.15 -4.22 14.63
C ARG A 140 -1.80 -4.69 15.20
N VAL A 141 -1.21 -5.72 14.62
CA VAL A 141 0.13 -6.20 15.00
C VAL A 141 1.19 -5.14 14.73
N ALA A 142 1.13 -4.45 13.59
CA ALA A 142 2.04 -3.35 13.29
C ALA A 142 1.89 -2.20 14.30
N LEU A 143 0.66 -1.86 14.70
CA LEU A 143 0.39 -0.80 15.68
C LEU A 143 0.99 -1.14 17.05
N ALA A 144 0.79 -2.37 17.53
CA ALA A 144 1.39 -2.83 18.78
C ALA A 144 2.92 -2.71 18.74
N ARG A 145 3.55 -3.20 17.66
CA ARG A 145 5.01 -3.11 17.47
C ARG A 145 5.53 -1.68 17.42
N ALA A 146 4.78 -0.78 16.78
CA ALA A 146 5.13 0.63 16.72
C ALA A 146 5.11 1.23 18.13
N ARG A 147 4.02 1.03 18.88
CA ARG A 147 3.86 1.55 20.26
C ARG A 147 4.90 1.03 21.25
N ASP A 148 5.37 -0.20 21.09
CA ASP A 148 6.42 -0.77 21.95
C ASP A 148 7.79 -0.10 21.77
N ARG A 149 7.97 0.69 20.70
CA ARG A 149 9.26 1.28 20.27
C ARG A 149 9.22 2.81 20.10
N SER A 150 8.10 3.43 20.43
CA SER A 150 7.89 4.88 20.43
C SER A 150 8.24 5.48 21.79
#